data_AF-A0A7Z7G5S3-F1
#
_entry.id   AF-A0A7Z7G5S3-F1
#
_cell.length_a   1.000
_cell.length_b   1.000
_cell.length_c   1.000
_cell.angle_alpha   90.00
_cell.angle_beta   90.00
_cell.angle_gamma   90.00
#
_symmetry.space_group_name_H-M   'P 1'
#
loop_
_entity.id
_entity.type
_entity.pdbx_description
1 polymer ?
#
loop_
_entity_poly.entity_id
_entity_poly.type
_entity_poly.pdbx_seq_one_letter_code
_entity_poly.pdbx_strand_id
1 'polypeptide(L)'
;MVTWLGLSAYFLIGLSHFSIEADIKIEQVRGKETMDITLWIIQIILAAGFVYSGWMKTIRIESSKKMWAWVDDVPKSLVVLIGIAELLGALGLVLPWALNIAPLLTPIAAMALAAVTFLGMLFHIRRSEYRELGVNLFFMVLALIVTFGRL
;
A
#
# COMPACT_ATOMS: atom_id res chain seq x y z
N MET A 1 4.00 -46.33 44.64
CA MET A 1 4.34 -44.89 44.75
C MET A 1 4.92 -44.28 43.45
N VAL A 2 5.47 -45.08 42.52
CA VAL A 2 6.15 -44.60 41.30
C VAL A 2 5.21 -44.15 40.16
N THR A 3 3.95 -44.58 40.14
CA THR A 3 2.99 -44.28 39.05
C THR A 3 2.39 -42.87 39.11
N TRP A 4 2.33 -42.25 40.29
CA TRP A 4 1.75 -40.91 40.49
C TRP A 4 2.66 -39.77 40.00
N LEU A 5 3.99 -39.96 40.10
CA LEU A 5 4.98 -38.99 39.59
C LEU A 5 5.04 -38.98 38.06
N GLY A 6 4.76 -40.11 37.40
CA GLY A 6 4.67 -40.19 35.95
C GLY A 6 3.44 -39.44 35.41
N LEU A 7 2.26 -39.67 36.00
CA LEU A 7 1.02 -39.03 35.56
C LEU A 7 1.08 -37.49 35.69
N SER A 8 1.68 -36.97 36.77
CA SER A 8 1.85 -35.53 36.95
C SER A 8 2.85 -34.94 35.95
N ALA A 9 3.92 -35.65 35.63
CA ALA A 9 4.88 -35.21 34.61
C ALA A 9 4.26 -35.14 33.22
N TYR A 10 3.50 -36.16 32.79
CA TYR A 10 2.78 -36.12 31.51
C TYR A 10 1.72 -35.03 31.45
N PHE A 11 1.02 -34.79 32.56
CA PHE A 11 0.05 -33.71 32.66
C PHE A 11 0.73 -32.33 32.54
N LEU A 12 1.85 -32.10 33.23
CA LEU A 12 2.61 -30.86 33.15
C LEU A 12 3.23 -30.65 31.76
N ILE A 13 3.74 -31.71 31.13
CA ILE A 13 4.24 -31.69 29.75
C ILE A 13 3.10 -31.32 28.79
N GLY A 14 1.93 -31.97 28.91
CA GLY A 14 0.76 -31.64 28.11
C GLY A 14 0.27 -30.19 28.29
N LEU A 15 0.28 -29.68 29.53
CA LEU A 15 -0.08 -28.29 29.82
C LEU A 15 0.92 -27.30 29.19
N SER A 16 2.21 -27.64 29.23
CA SER A 16 3.27 -26.81 28.64
C SER A 16 3.17 -26.76 27.10
N HIS A 17 2.90 -27.89 26.44
CA HIS A 17 2.66 -27.92 24.99
C HIS A 17 1.43 -27.11 24.59
N PHE A 18 0.32 -27.27 25.33
CA PHE A 18 -0.89 -26.48 25.10
C PHE A 18 -0.65 -24.97 25.27
N SER A 19 0.10 -24.58 26.31
CA SER A 19 0.47 -23.18 26.53
C SER A 19 1.31 -22.62 25.38
N ILE A 20 2.31 -23.37 24.89
CA ILE A 20 3.16 -22.94 23.76
C ILE A 20 2.33 -22.78 22.49
N GLU A 21 1.44 -23.73 22.19
CA GLU A 21 0.54 -23.62 21.03
C GLU A 21 -0.41 -22.42 21.13
N ALA A 22 -0.93 -22.13 22.33
CA ALA A 22 -1.74 -20.96 22.58
C ALA A 22 -0.94 -19.66 22.34
N ASP A 23 0.28 -19.56 22.89
CA ASP A 23 1.15 -18.40 22.74
C ASP A 23 1.52 -18.14 21.27
N ILE A 24 1.90 -19.18 20.52
CA ILE A 24 2.20 -19.09 19.08
C ILE A 24 0.98 -18.58 18.31
N LYS A 25 -0.21 -19.11 18.60
CA LYS A 25 -1.44 -18.70 17.92
C LYS A 25 -1.81 -17.26 18.22
N ILE A 26 -1.66 -16.83 19.47
CA ILE A 26 -1.90 -15.44 19.90
C ILE A 26 -0.92 -14.49 19.19
N GLU A 27 0.37 -14.84 19.15
CA GLU A 27 1.38 -14.02 18.47
C GLU A 27 1.14 -13.94 16.96
N GLN A 28 0.74 -15.04 16.34
CA GLN A 28 0.37 -15.07 14.92
C GLN A 28 -0.85 -14.19 14.63
N VAL A 29 -1.89 -14.24 15.47
CA VAL A 29 -3.08 -13.40 15.32
C VAL A 29 -2.72 -11.92 15.50
N ARG A 30 -1.98 -11.58 16.56
CA ARG A 30 -1.51 -10.21 16.81
C ARG A 30 -0.65 -9.68 15.67
N GLY A 31 0.24 -10.52 15.13
CA GLY A 31 1.07 -10.19 13.97
C GLY A 31 0.23 -9.88 12.73
N LYS A 32 -0.80 -10.69 12.47
CA LYS A 32 -1.75 -10.45 11.36
C LYS A 32 -2.51 -9.12 11.52
N GLU A 33 -3.01 -8.83 12.72
CA GLU A 33 -3.73 -7.56 13.00
C GLU A 33 -2.81 -6.35 12.86
N THR A 34 -1.58 -6.44 13.36
CA THR A 34 -0.59 -5.36 13.24
C THR A 34 -0.28 -5.07 11.78
N MET A 35 -0.04 -6.12 10.97
CA MET A 35 0.20 -5.98 9.54
C MET A 35 -0.99 -5.39 8.80
N ASP A 36 -2.21 -5.77 9.16
CA ASP A 36 -3.44 -5.22 8.56
C ASP A 36 -3.55 -3.70 8.82
N ILE A 37 -3.32 -3.28 10.06
CA ILE A 37 -3.32 -1.85 10.45
C ILE A 37 -2.20 -1.09 9.72
N THR A 38 -0.99 -1.65 9.65
CA THR A 38 0.12 -1.04 8.92
C THR A 38 -0.24 -0.82 7.46
N LEU A 39 -0.82 -1.82 6.79
CA LEU A 39 -1.22 -1.71 5.39
C LEU A 39 -2.36 -0.70 5.19
N TRP A 40 -3.27 -0.57 6.15
CA TRP A 40 -4.29 0.48 6.12
C TRP A 40 -3.68 1.87 6.17
N ILE A 41 -2.75 2.12 7.10
CA ILE A 41 -2.07 3.41 7.22
C ILE A 41 -1.35 3.76 5.90
N ILE A 42 -0.59 2.81 5.35
CA ILE A 42 0.12 3.01 4.08
C ILE A 42 -0.86 3.31 2.94
N GLN A 43 -1.97 2.57 2.84
CA GLN A 43 -2.99 2.79 1.81
C GLN A 43 -3.61 4.19 1.90
N ILE A 44 -3.93 4.68 3.10
CA ILE A 44 -4.53 6.01 3.26
C ILE A 44 -3.53 7.11 2.89
N ILE A 45 -2.26 6.99 3.29
CA ILE A 45 -1.20 7.94 2.90
C ILE A 45 -1.03 7.95 1.37
N LEU A 46 -0.94 6.76 0.78
CA LEU A 46 -0.78 6.57 -0.66
C LEU A 46 -1.99 7.15 -1.43
N ALA A 47 -3.20 6.83 -0.99
CA ALA A 47 -4.44 7.35 -1.59
C ALA A 47 -4.51 8.87 -1.47
N ALA A 48 -4.20 9.46 -0.32
CA ALA A 48 -4.24 10.91 -0.14
C ALA A 48 -3.26 11.62 -1.09
N GLY A 49 -2.04 11.07 -1.25
CA GLY A 49 -1.06 11.59 -2.20
C GLY A 49 -1.54 11.55 -3.65
N PHE A 50 -2.11 10.42 -4.08
CA PHE A 50 -2.65 10.28 -5.44
C PHE A 50 -3.94 11.06 -5.67
N VAL A 51 -4.80 11.21 -4.66
CA VAL A 51 -5.97 12.11 -4.74
C VAL A 51 -5.50 13.54 -4.94
N TYR A 52 -4.52 13.99 -4.16
CA TYR A 52 -3.97 15.34 -4.31
C TYR A 52 -3.34 15.54 -5.70
N SER A 53 -2.46 14.62 -6.11
CA SER A 53 -1.80 14.66 -7.42
C SER A 53 -2.81 14.64 -8.58
N GLY A 54 -3.77 13.71 -8.53
CA GLY A 54 -4.79 13.56 -9.55
C GLY A 54 -5.73 14.76 -9.62
N TRP A 55 -6.11 15.33 -8.47
CA TRP A 55 -6.88 16.57 -8.38
C TRP A 55 -6.14 17.75 -9.03
N MET A 56 -4.84 17.88 -8.76
CA MET A 56 -4.01 18.92 -9.37
C MET A 56 -3.95 18.79 -10.90
N LYS A 57 -3.83 17.57 -11.41
CA LYS A 57 -3.72 17.28 -12.85
C LYS A 57 -5.05 17.34 -13.62
N THR A 58 -6.18 17.14 -12.95
CA THR A 58 -7.51 17.11 -13.59
C THR A 58 -8.28 18.42 -13.42
N ILE A 59 -8.35 18.94 -12.20
CA ILE A 59 -9.26 20.04 -11.83
C ILE A 59 -8.50 21.34 -11.62
N ARG A 60 -7.29 21.27 -11.04
CA ARG A 60 -6.46 22.45 -10.73
C ARG A 60 -5.26 22.59 -11.66
N ILE A 61 -5.46 22.35 -12.96
CA ILE A 61 -4.35 22.26 -13.92
C ILE A 61 -3.48 23.52 -14.01
N GLU A 62 -4.07 24.72 -13.90
CA GLU A 62 -3.31 25.97 -13.88
C GLU A 62 -2.46 26.13 -12.61
N SER A 63 -2.89 25.53 -11.49
CA SER A 63 -2.06 25.43 -10.29
C SER A 63 -0.95 24.38 -10.47
N SER A 64 -1.24 23.29 -11.18
CA SER A 64 -0.29 22.20 -11.47
C SER A 64 0.93 22.70 -12.25
N LYS A 65 0.71 23.54 -13.28
CA LYS A 65 1.79 24.17 -14.07
C LYS A 65 2.79 24.96 -13.23
N LYS A 66 2.30 25.64 -12.19
CA LYS A 66 3.15 26.41 -11.27
C LYS A 66 3.96 25.52 -10.32
N MET A 67 3.48 24.30 -10.07
CA MET A 67 4.12 23.36 -9.16
C MET A 67 5.15 22.49 -9.89
N TRP A 68 4.86 22.10 -11.13
CA TRP A 68 5.66 21.17 -11.90
C TRP A 68 5.88 21.65 -13.32
N ALA A 69 7.15 21.92 -13.66
CA ALA A 69 7.54 22.45 -14.96
C ALA A 69 7.13 21.54 -16.15
N TRP A 70 7.14 20.22 -15.96
CA TRP A 70 6.81 19.29 -17.04
C TRP A 70 5.36 19.38 -17.55
N VAL A 71 4.46 19.96 -16.76
CA VAL A 71 3.03 20.04 -17.10
C VAL A 71 2.81 20.90 -18.34
N ASP A 72 3.65 21.92 -18.57
CA ASP A 72 3.56 22.78 -19.76
C ASP A 72 4.25 22.16 -21.00
N ASP A 73 5.08 21.14 -20.80
CA ASP A 73 5.88 20.54 -21.87
C ASP A 73 5.18 19.36 -22.57
N VAL A 74 3.99 18.99 -22.10
CA VAL A 74 3.21 17.88 -22.65
C VAL A 74 1.78 18.31 -22.96
N PRO A 75 1.07 17.59 -23.86
CA PRO A 75 -0.33 17.88 -24.14
C PRO A 75 -1.19 17.85 -22.88
N LYS A 76 -2.07 18.85 -22.72
CA LYS A 76 -3.04 18.94 -21.61
C LYS A 76 -3.82 17.64 -21.40
N SER A 77 -4.21 16.98 -22.48
CA SER A 77 -4.95 15.70 -22.44
C SER A 77 -4.17 14.59 -21.73
N LEU A 78 -2.83 14.54 -21.91
CA LEU A 78 -1.98 13.56 -21.25
C LEU A 78 -1.92 13.81 -19.73
N VAL A 79 -1.77 15.08 -19.31
CA VAL A 79 -1.78 15.46 -17.89
C VAL A 79 -3.10 15.04 -17.24
N VAL A 80 -4.23 15.34 -17.89
CA VAL A 80 -5.57 14.98 -17.39
C VAL A 80 -5.75 13.47 -17.35
N LEU A 81 -5.28 12.73 -18.35
CA LEU A 81 -5.35 11.27 -18.38
C LEU A 81 -4.60 10.66 -17.19
N ILE A 82 -3.38 11.11 -16.93
CA ILE A 82 -2.59 10.69 -15.76
C ILE A 82 -3.36 11.00 -14.48
N GLY A 83 -3.90 12.20 -14.36
CA GLY A 83 -4.66 12.59 -13.18
C GLY A 83 -5.92 11.75 -12.94
N ILE A 84 -6.67 11.41 -13.99
CA ILE A 84 -7.83 10.51 -13.88
C ILE A 84 -7.38 9.11 -13.45
N ALA A 85 -6.29 8.59 -14.05
CA ALA A 85 -5.75 7.29 -13.67
C ALA A 85 -5.31 7.25 -12.19
N GLU A 86 -4.68 8.31 -11.69
CA GLU A 86 -4.29 8.44 -10.29
C GLU A 86 -5.52 8.49 -9.36
N LEU A 87 -6.57 9.24 -9.72
CA LEU A 87 -7.80 9.30 -8.94
C LEU A 87 -8.52 7.95 -8.89
N LEU A 88 -8.67 7.28 -10.03
CA LEU A 88 -9.27 5.94 -10.10
C LEU A 88 -8.44 4.91 -9.33
N GLY A 89 -7.11 4.99 -9.44
CA GLY A 89 -6.20 4.15 -8.68
C GLY A 89 -6.34 4.36 -7.17
N ALA A 90 -6.44 5.61 -6.70
CA ALA A 90 -6.63 5.91 -5.29
C ALA A 90 -7.98 5.40 -4.75
N LEU A 91 -9.05 5.51 -5.54
CA LEU A 91 -10.35 4.94 -5.20
C LEU A 91 -10.28 3.40 -5.16
N GLY A 92 -9.66 2.79 -6.16
CA GLY A 92 -9.46 1.34 -6.25
C GLY A 92 -8.52 0.80 -5.17
N LEU A 93 -7.65 1.63 -4.59
CA LEU A 93 -6.78 1.25 -3.48
C LEU A 93 -7.60 1.03 -2.20
N VAL A 94 -8.54 1.95 -1.90
CA VAL A 94 -9.20 2.00 -0.59
C VAL A 94 -10.59 1.33 -0.60
N LEU A 95 -11.42 1.63 -1.59
CA LEU A 95 -12.84 1.25 -1.57
C LEU A 95 -13.07 -0.27 -1.62
N PRO A 96 -12.41 -1.07 -2.48
CA PRO A 96 -12.67 -2.51 -2.57
C PRO A 96 -12.39 -3.23 -1.25
N TRP A 97 -11.29 -2.88 -0.58
CA TRP A 97 -10.93 -3.45 0.72
C TRP A 97 -11.82 -2.92 1.86
N ALA A 98 -12.13 -1.62 1.88
CA ALA A 98 -12.99 -1.01 2.91
C ALA A 98 -14.42 -1.57 2.89
N LEU A 99 -14.96 -1.76 1.69
CA LEU A 99 -16.33 -2.23 1.49
C LEU A 99 -16.42 -3.77 1.45
N ASN A 100 -15.28 -4.45 1.45
CA ASN A 100 -15.17 -5.90 1.27
C ASN A 100 -15.82 -6.38 -0.04
N ILE A 101 -15.69 -5.58 -1.12
CA ILE A 101 -16.22 -5.87 -2.45
C ILE A 101 -15.03 -6.05 -3.40
N ALA A 102 -14.85 -7.27 -3.92
CA ALA A 102 -13.71 -7.65 -4.75
C ALA A 102 -12.36 -7.13 -4.20
N PRO A 103 -11.92 -7.54 -2.99
CA PRO A 103 -10.73 -6.98 -2.33
C PRO A 103 -9.43 -7.11 -3.15
N LEU A 104 -9.38 -8.05 -4.09
CA LEU A 104 -8.28 -8.23 -5.03
C LEU A 104 -8.05 -7.02 -5.96
N LEU A 105 -9.04 -6.12 -6.10
CA LEU A 105 -8.88 -4.87 -6.83
C LEU A 105 -7.90 -3.92 -6.15
N THR A 106 -7.74 -3.97 -4.82
CA THR A 106 -6.79 -3.15 -4.07
C THR A 106 -5.34 -3.39 -4.49
N PRO A 107 -4.79 -4.63 -4.45
CA PRO A 107 -3.42 -4.87 -4.90
C PRO A 107 -3.21 -4.62 -6.40
N ILE A 108 -4.25 -4.80 -7.24
CA ILE A 108 -4.22 -4.46 -8.66
C ILE A 108 -4.12 -2.95 -8.86
N ALA A 109 -4.93 -2.15 -8.15
CA ALA A 109 -4.89 -0.69 -8.20
C ALA A 109 -3.55 -0.15 -7.69
N ALA A 110 -3.02 -0.73 -6.61
CA ALA A 110 -1.68 -0.42 -6.11
C ALA A 110 -0.60 -0.69 -7.17
N MET A 111 -0.66 -1.84 -7.87
CA MET A 111 0.30 -2.16 -8.93
C MET A 111 0.17 -1.20 -10.13
N ALA A 112 -1.05 -0.81 -10.51
CA ALA A 112 -1.26 0.17 -11.56
C ALA A 112 -0.69 1.56 -11.19
N LEU A 113 -0.86 2.00 -9.94
CA LEU A 113 -0.28 3.24 -9.43
C LEU A 113 1.26 3.17 -9.37
N ALA A 114 1.84 2.01 -9.03
CA ALA A 114 3.27 1.78 -9.12
C ALA A 114 3.77 1.91 -10.57
N ALA A 115 3.02 1.39 -11.54
CA ALA A 115 3.35 1.55 -12.96
C ALA A 115 3.30 3.02 -13.41
N VAL A 116 2.27 3.79 -12.98
CA VAL A 116 2.16 5.23 -13.30
C VAL A 116 3.37 6.00 -12.79
N THR A 117 3.75 5.78 -11.53
CA THR A 117 4.91 6.47 -10.91
C THR A 117 6.25 6.00 -11.49
N PHE A 118 6.37 4.73 -11.88
CA PHE A 118 7.53 4.21 -12.59
C PHE A 118 7.72 4.89 -13.96
N LEU A 119 6.64 5.00 -14.75
CA LEU A 119 6.67 5.69 -16.04
C LEU A 119 7.00 7.18 -15.86
N GLY A 120 6.41 7.83 -14.85
CA GLY A 120 6.74 9.20 -14.48
C GLY A 120 8.21 9.36 -14.10
N MET A 121 8.76 8.43 -13.31
CA MET A 121 10.18 8.43 -12.94
C MET A 121 11.08 8.40 -14.18
N LEU A 122 10.83 7.47 -15.12
CA LEU A 122 11.61 7.40 -16.36
C LEU A 122 11.53 8.70 -17.18
N PHE A 123 10.36 9.34 -17.20
CA PHE A 123 10.16 10.63 -17.84
C PHE A 123 10.99 11.75 -17.17
N HIS A 124 11.01 11.83 -15.84
CA HIS A 124 11.79 12.85 -15.11
C HIS A 124 13.30 12.62 -15.18
N ILE A 125 13.77 11.37 -15.30
CA ILE A 125 15.20 11.06 -15.51
C ILE A 125 15.71 11.76 -16.77
N ARG A 126 14.95 11.67 -17.88
CA ARG A 126 15.31 12.30 -19.15
C ARG A 126 15.36 13.83 -19.08
N ARG A 127 14.72 14.42 -18.06
CA ARG A 127 14.63 15.87 -17.84
C ARG A 127 15.57 16.37 -16.75
N SER A 128 16.34 15.48 -16.11
CA SER A 128 17.21 15.79 -14.97
C SER A 128 16.46 16.43 -13.78
N GLU A 129 15.19 16.08 -13.59
CA GLU A 129 14.34 16.60 -12.52
C GLU A 129 14.43 15.70 -11.26
N TYR A 130 15.57 15.75 -10.56
CA TYR A 130 15.88 14.81 -9.48
C TYR A 130 14.91 14.83 -8.29
N ARG A 131 14.25 15.97 -8.02
CA ARG A 131 13.25 16.09 -6.96
C ARG A 131 12.05 15.16 -7.21
N GLU A 132 11.57 15.12 -8.44
CA GLU A 132 10.39 14.33 -8.82
C GLU A 132 10.71 12.82 -8.82
N LEU A 133 11.98 12.45 -9.03
CA LEU A 133 12.43 11.06 -8.88
C LEU A 133 12.22 10.54 -7.46
N GLY A 134 12.57 11.34 -6.45
CA GLY A 134 12.41 10.98 -5.04
C GLY A 134 10.93 10.78 -4.67
N VAL A 135 10.07 11.67 -5.14
CA VAL A 135 8.61 11.59 -4.91
C VAL A 135 8.02 10.35 -5.58
N ASN A 136 8.34 10.10 -6.85
CA ASN A 136 7.85 8.93 -7.57
C ASN A 136 8.37 7.63 -6.96
N LEU A 137 9.63 7.58 -6.55
CA LEU A 137 10.20 6.40 -5.89
C LEU A 137 9.50 6.12 -4.56
N PHE A 138 9.25 7.15 -3.75
CA PHE A 138 8.53 7.03 -2.49
C PHE A 138 7.14 6.42 -2.70
N PHE A 139 6.34 7.00 -3.60
CA PHE A 139 4.99 6.49 -3.88
C PHE A 139 5.01 5.08 -4.51
N MET A 140 5.97 4.79 -5.38
CA MET A 140 6.14 3.47 -5.98
C MET A 140 6.44 2.40 -4.93
N VAL A 141 7.32 2.69 -3.96
CA VAL A 141 7.65 1.76 -2.87
C VAL A 141 6.43 1.50 -2.00
N LEU A 142 5.69 2.54 -1.60
CA LEU A 142 4.46 2.37 -0.82
C LEU A 142 3.42 1.54 -1.58
N ALA A 143 3.27 1.78 -2.88
CA ALA A 143 2.35 1.03 -3.73
C ALA A 143 2.72 -0.45 -3.81
N LEU A 144 3.99 -0.78 -4.01
CA LEU A 144 4.45 -2.17 -4.01
C LEU A 144 4.27 -2.85 -2.65
N ILE A 145 4.50 -2.15 -1.53
CA ILE A 145 4.22 -2.69 -0.19
C ILE A 145 2.73 -3.05 -0.07
N VAL A 146 1.82 -2.19 -0.54
CA VAL A 146 0.39 -2.50 -0.52
C VAL A 146 0.05 -3.66 -1.45
N THR A 147 0.61 -3.70 -2.65
CA THR A 147 0.37 -4.81 -3.59
C THR A 147 0.73 -6.15 -2.95
N PHE A 148 1.94 -6.29 -2.43
CA PHE A 148 2.37 -7.57 -1.84
C PHE A 148 1.72 -7.85 -0.48
N GLY A 149 1.35 -6.82 0.28
CA GLY A 149 0.70 -7.00 1.59
C GLY A 149 -0.80 -7.34 1.52
N ARG A 150 -1.46 -7.05 0.39
CA ARG A 150 -2.91 -7.31 0.17
C ARG A 150 -3.18 -8.48 -0.78
N LEU A 151 -2.14 -9.15 -1.29
CA LEU A 151 -2.21 -10.44 -1.98
C LEU A 151 -2.27 -11.59 -0.98
#